data_AF-A0A9W9ZCZ1-F1
#
_entry.id   AF-A0A9W9ZCZ1-F1
#
_cell.length_a   1.000
_cell.length_b   1.000
_cell.length_c   1.000
_cell.angle_alpha   90.00
_cell.angle_beta   90.00
_cell.angle_gamma   90.00
#
_symmetry.space_group_name_H-M   'P 1'
#
loop_
_entity.id
_entity.type
_entity.pdbx_description
1 polymer ?
#
loop_
_entity_poly.entity_id
_entity_poly.type
_entity_poly.pdbx_seq_one_letter_code
_entity_poly.pdbx_strand_id
1 'polypeptide(L)'
;MASVLNGNSDVYVDFEGHKVRNYDLKLAKIPTLNYNDPKVESMIANEQPVLLKNSDIIATALKWDLNYLKENLGQGSFSVYSSRTHKFMYCDDKRAKDWHSFVPPTQRLDMKFEEFFTRITNFKPSDTRLYLQQMLNDSVGKNIVKDFLGFKWNWLTNIQKKMNWGNTDF
;
A
#
# COMPACT_ATOMS: atom_id res chain seq x y z
N MET A 1 -3.12 26.28 -10.26
CA MET A 1 -4.33 25.66 -9.68
C MET A 1 -4.55 24.39 -10.48
N ALA A 2 -4.53 23.21 -9.85
CA ALA A 2 -4.85 21.96 -10.54
C ALA A 2 -6.07 21.34 -9.86
N SER A 3 -7.20 22.03 -9.98
CA SER A 3 -8.54 21.50 -9.74
C SER A 3 -9.31 21.77 -11.03
N VAL A 4 -9.51 20.73 -11.86
CA VAL A 4 -10.37 20.85 -13.04
C VAL A 4 -11.79 20.65 -12.54
N LEU A 5 -12.49 21.76 -12.32
CA LEU A 5 -13.93 21.76 -12.11
C LEU A 5 -14.57 21.33 -13.43
N ASN A 6 -15.08 20.11 -13.51
CA ASN A 6 -15.95 19.73 -14.60
C ASN A 6 -17.37 20.19 -14.23
N GLY A 7 -17.92 21.10 -15.03
CA GLY A 7 -19.23 21.70 -14.78
C GLY A 7 -20.29 20.63 -14.47
N ASN A 8 -21.07 20.89 -13.42
CA ASN A 8 -22.22 20.12 -12.94
C ASN A 8 -21.99 18.83 -12.14
N SER A 9 -20.79 18.53 -11.61
CA SER A 9 -20.68 17.44 -10.62
C SER A 9 -19.64 17.70 -9.54
N ASP A 10 -19.96 17.38 -8.28
CA ASP A 10 -19.08 17.42 -7.09
C ASP A 10 -17.90 16.41 -7.15
N VAL A 11 -17.48 16.01 -8.35
CA VAL A 11 -16.52 14.94 -8.60
C VAL A 11 -15.19 15.55 -9.00
N TYR A 12 -14.20 15.42 -8.12
CA TYR A 12 -12.82 15.78 -8.38
C TYR A 12 -12.14 14.60 -9.06
N VAL A 13 -11.36 14.85 -10.11
CA VAL A 13 -10.60 13.82 -10.83
C VAL A 13 -9.11 14.13 -10.88
N ASP A 14 -8.27 13.10 -10.91
CA ASP A 14 -6.82 13.24 -11.13
C ASP A 14 -6.47 13.47 -12.61
N PHE A 15 -5.16 13.51 -12.92
CA PHE A 15 -4.65 13.67 -14.28
C PHE A 15 -5.04 12.55 -15.26
N GLU A 16 -5.59 11.43 -14.76
CA GLU A 16 -5.99 10.25 -15.52
C GLU A 16 -7.52 10.06 -15.51
N GLY A 17 -8.27 10.98 -14.89
CA GLY A 17 -9.72 10.95 -14.83
C GLY A 17 -10.29 10.11 -13.67
N HIS A 18 -9.44 9.60 -12.77
CA HIS A 18 -9.90 8.83 -11.62
C HIS A 18 -10.49 9.75 -10.55
N LYS A 19 -11.56 9.29 -9.90
CA LYS A 19 -12.18 10.02 -8.78
C LYS A 19 -11.20 10.18 -7.62
N VAL A 20 -10.97 11.42 -7.21
CA VAL A 20 -10.13 11.79 -6.07
C VAL A 20 -10.89 12.62 -5.04
N ARG A 21 -10.26 12.83 -3.88
CA ARG A 21 -10.75 13.76 -2.85
C ARG A 21 -10.24 15.16 -3.15
N ASN A 22 -11.02 16.18 -2.79
CA ASN A 22 -10.61 17.57 -2.88
C ASN A 22 -9.66 17.92 -1.73
N TYR A 23 -8.55 18.59 -2.06
CA TYR A 23 -7.62 19.17 -1.12
C TYR A 23 -7.20 20.55 -1.62
N ASP A 24 -7.06 21.51 -0.71
CA ASP A 24 -6.54 22.84 -1.03
C ASP A 24 -5.00 22.83 -1.04
N LEU A 25 -4.43 22.06 -1.97
CA LEU A 25 -2.98 21.89 -2.13
C LEU A 25 -2.58 22.10 -3.59
N LYS A 26 -1.44 22.74 -3.80
CA LYS A 26 -0.80 22.79 -5.11
C LYS A 26 0.00 21.50 -5.31
N LEU A 27 -0.42 20.68 -6.27
CA LEU A 27 0.21 19.40 -6.58
C LEU A 27 1.01 19.49 -7.89
N ALA A 28 2.05 18.65 -7.99
CA ALA A 28 2.80 18.41 -9.21
C ALA A 28 2.73 16.91 -9.57
N LYS A 29 2.78 16.60 -10.87
CA LYS A 29 2.77 15.21 -11.34
C LYS A 29 4.12 14.57 -11.06
N ILE A 30 4.11 13.39 -10.44
CA ILE A 30 5.32 12.57 -10.25
C ILE A 30 5.80 12.10 -11.64
N PRO A 31 7.09 12.28 -11.98
CA PRO A 31 7.65 11.79 -13.24
C PRO A 31 7.41 10.29 -13.39
N THR A 32 6.95 9.89 -14.56
CA THR A 32 6.63 8.50 -14.88
C THR A 32 7.58 8.01 -15.96
N LEU A 33 8.47 7.10 -15.62
CA LEU A 33 9.55 6.63 -16.49
C LEU A 33 9.51 5.11 -16.63
N ASN A 34 10.06 4.58 -17.72
CA ASN A 34 10.34 3.15 -17.78
C ASN A 34 11.37 2.80 -16.72
N TYR A 35 11.24 1.65 -16.05
CA TYR A 35 12.15 1.25 -14.97
C TYR A 35 13.63 1.16 -15.37
N ASN A 36 13.91 1.01 -16.67
CA ASN A 36 15.25 0.96 -17.24
C ASN A 36 15.76 2.30 -17.80
N ASP A 37 14.98 3.38 -17.65
CA ASP A 37 15.40 4.72 -18.07
C ASP A 37 16.61 5.16 -17.22
N PRO A 38 17.70 5.66 -17.83
CA PRO A 38 18.90 6.07 -17.10
C PRO A 38 18.64 7.16 -16.04
N LYS A 39 17.56 7.93 -16.15
CA LYS A 39 17.19 8.94 -15.17
C LYS A 39 16.62 8.35 -13.88
N VAL A 40 16.10 7.12 -13.90
CA VAL A 40 15.51 6.48 -12.71
C VAL A 40 16.53 6.42 -11.58
N GLU A 41 17.74 5.94 -11.86
CA GLU A 41 18.78 5.82 -10.83
C GLU A 41 19.18 7.18 -10.27
N SER A 42 19.32 8.20 -11.13
CA SER A 42 19.61 9.56 -10.68
C SER A 42 18.49 10.14 -9.82
N MET A 43 17.23 9.90 -10.14
CA MET A 43 16.10 10.35 -9.32
C MET A 43 16.08 9.66 -7.95
N ILE A 44 16.27 8.34 -7.93
CA ILE A 44 16.32 7.58 -6.67
C ILE A 44 17.51 8.05 -5.81
N ALA A 45 18.68 8.27 -6.41
CA ALA A 45 19.87 8.75 -5.70
C ALA A 45 19.69 10.15 -5.11
N ASN A 46 18.86 10.99 -5.74
CA ASN A 46 18.50 12.32 -5.25
C ASN A 46 17.25 12.32 -4.35
N GLU A 47 16.79 11.14 -3.91
CA GLU A 47 15.61 10.97 -3.06
C GLU A 47 14.33 11.58 -3.66
N GLN A 48 14.24 11.61 -4.99
CA GLN A 48 13.09 12.14 -5.71
C GLN A 48 12.10 11.03 -6.08
N PRO A 49 10.78 11.27 -5.96
CA PRO A 49 9.78 10.27 -6.32
C PRO A 49 9.73 10.07 -7.83
N VAL A 50 9.62 8.82 -8.25
CA VAL A 50 9.45 8.40 -9.65
C VAL A 50 8.48 7.22 -9.74
N LEU A 51 7.56 7.26 -10.69
CA LEU A 51 6.68 6.13 -11.00
C LEU A 51 7.34 5.27 -12.07
N LEU A 52 7.63 4.01 -11.73
CA LEU A 52 8.31 3.06 -12.61
C LEU A 52 7.30 2.26 -13.42
N LYS A 53 7.26 2.47 -14.73
CA LYS A 53 6.49 1.68 -15.69
C LYS A 53 7.25 0.46 -16.17
N ASN A 54 6.51 -0.57 -16.58
CA ASN A 54 7.02 -1.80 -17.19
C ASN A 54 8.08 -2.49 -16.34
N SER A 55 8.02 -2.31 -15.01
CA SER A 55 9.05 -2.79 -14.11
C SER A 55 8.93 -4.30 -13.88
N ASP A 56 7.71 -4.83 -13.90
CA ASP A 56 7.39 -6.23 -13.57
C ASP A 56 8.04 -6.70 -12.27
N ILE A 57 8.33 -5.76 -11.34
CA ILE A 57 9.03 -6.07 -10.07
C ILE A 57 8.25 -7.11 -9.27
N ILE A 58 6.92 -7.02 -9.30
CA ILE A 58 5.99 -7.92 -8.62
C ILE A 58 5.11 -8.71 -9.60
N ALA A 59 5.60 -9.00 -10.81
CA ALA A 59 4.76 -9.60 -11.88
C ALA A 59 4.00 -10.86 -11.45
N THR A 60 4.64 -11.71 -10.64
CA THR A 60 4.03 -12.92 -10.07
C THR A 60 2.83 -12.63 -9.16
N ALA A 61 2.78 -11.47 -8.51
CA ALA A 61 1.68 -11.05 -7.63
C ALA A 61 0.56 -10.29 -8.35
N LEU A 62 0.66 -10.02 -9.67
CA LEU A 62 -0.41 -9.32 -10.40
C LEU A 62 -1.73 -10.09 -10.45
N LYS A 63 -1.69 -11.40 -10.20
CA LYS A 63 -2.87 -12.26 -10.07
C LYS A 63 -3.52 -12.22 -8.68
N TRP A 64 -2.94 -11.51 -7.71
CA TRP A 64 -3.45 -11.48 -6.36
C TRP A 64 -4.76 -10.68 -6.30
N ASP A 65 -5.85 -11.41 -6.12
CA ASP A 65 -7.15 -10.88 -5.72
C ASP A 65 -7.56 -11.43 -4.34
N LEU A 66 -8.71 -10.99 -3.82
CA LEU A 66 -9.17 -11.43 -2.50
C LEU A 66 -9.37 -12.96 -2.40
N ASN A 67 -9.76 -13.63 -3.47
CA ASN A 67 -10.01 -15.08 -3.47
C ASN A 67 -8.68 -15.85 -3.46
N TYR A 68 -7.75 -15.48 -4.34
CA TYR A 68 -6.41 -16.05 -4.38
C TYR A 68 -5.72 -15.89 -3.03
N LEU A 69 -5.79 -14.70 -2.44
CA LEU A 69 -5.20 -14.43 -1.14
C LEU A 69 -5.85 -15.27 -0.03
N LYS A 70 -7.19 -15.43 -0.05
CA LYS A 70 -7.90 -16.28 0.91
C LYS A 70 -7.41 -17.73 0.88
N GLU A 71 -7.18 -18.27 -0.31
CA GLU A 71 -6.74 -19.65 -0.49
C GLU A 71 -5.26 -19.87 -0.15
N ASN A 72 -4.43 -18.82 -0.28
CA ASN A 72 -2.98 -18.99 -0.30
C ASN A 72 -2.21 -18.30 0.83
N LEU A 73 -2.79 -17.32 1.56
CA LEU A 73 -2.06 -16.63 2.64
C LEU A 73 -1.76 -17.49 3.86
N GLY A 74 -2.44 -18.62 4.02
CA GLY A 74 -2.30 -19.48 5.21
C GLY A 74 -3.21 -19.06 6.37
N GLN A 75 -3.01 -19.70 7.53
CA GLN A 75 -3.91 -19.61 8.68
C GLN A 75 -3.42 -18.62 9.76
N GLY A 76 -2.45 -17.78 9.43
CA GLY A 76 -1.93 -16.74 10.32
C GLY A 76 -3.00 -15.74 10.77
N SER A 77 -2.71 -15.02 11.85
CA SER A 77 -3.48 -13.83 12.21
C SER A 77 -2.83 -12.60 11.59
N PHE A 78 -3.65 -11.65 11.13
CA PHE A 78 -3.25 -10.46 10.38
C PHE A 78 -3.57 -9.21 11.18
N SER A 79 -2.66 -8.24 11.12
CA SER A 79 -2.90 -6.90 11.65
C SER A 79 -3.86 -6.14 10.72
N VAL A 80 -5.09 -5.93 11.20
CA VAL A 80 -6.14 -5.19 10.51
C VAL A 80 -6.49 -3.95 11.30
N TYR A 81 -6.49 -2.81 10.64
CA TYR A 81 -6.81 -1.52 11.25
C TYR A 81 -8.26 -1.17 10.94
N SER A 82 -8.96 -0.60 11.91
CA SER A 82 -10.36 -0.19 11.79
C SER A 82 -10.53 1.30 12.07
N SER A 83 -11.38 1.97 11.29
CA SER A 83 -11.70 3.38 11.46
C SER A 83 -13.16 3.66 11.10
N ARG A 84 -13.82 4.53 11.87
CA ARG A 84 -15.17 5.03 11.57
C ARG A 84 -15.16 6.04 10.40
N THR A 85 -13.97 6.52 10.01
CA THR A 85 -13.80 7.48 8.92
C THR A 85 -12.92 6.87 7.83
N HIS A 86 -12.78 7.56 6.70
CA HIS A 86 -11.84 7.16 5.65
C HIS A 86 -10.37 7.48 5.98
N LYS A 87 -10.08 8.03 7.17
CA LYS A 87 -8.73 8.36 7.63
C LYS A 87 -8.24 7.24 8.56
N PHE A 88 -7.09 6.66 8.22
CA PHE A 88 -6.38 5.67 9.02
C PHE A 88 -5.08 6.31 9.52
N MET A 89 -5.14 6.96 10.67
CA MET A 89 -3.96 7.58 11.27
C MET A 89 -3.16 6.51 12.01
N TYR A 90 -1.89 6.35 11.65
CA TYR A 90 -0.95 5.50 12.36
C TYR A 90 -0.63 6.11 13.73
N CYS A 91 -0.55 5.25 14.75
CA CYS A 91 -0.14 5.62 16.10
C CYS A 91 0.88 4.58 16.59
N ASP A 92 1.94 5.04 17.24
CA ASP A 92 2.84 4.15 17.98
C ASP A 92 2.18 3.79 19.31
N ASP A 93 1.70 2.56 19.46
CA ASP A 93 1.00 2.08 20.64
C ASP A 93 1.83 2.18 21.93
N LYS A 94 3.16 2.15 21.85
CA LYS A 94 4.02 2.30 23.03
C LYS A 94 4.01 3.75 23.50
N ARG A 95 4.14 4.69 22.57
CA ARG A 95 4.14 6.14 22.88
C ARG A 95 2.75 6.64 23.26
N ALA A 96 1.70 6.11 22.65
CA ALA A 96 0.33 6.52 22.92
C ALA A 96 -0.09 6.24 24.38
N LYS A 97 0.45 5.19 25.01
CA LYS A 97 0.19 4.86 26.42
C LYS A 97 0.63 5.95 27.38
N ASP A 98 1.70 6.66 27.05
CA ASP A 98 2.22 7.75 27.88
C ASP A 98 1.34 9.02 27.79
N TRP A 99 0.41 9.07 26.83
CA TRP A 99 -0.46 10.22 26.53
C TRP A 99 -1.92 9.90 26.84
N HIS A 100 -2.28 9.91 28.13
CA HIS A 100 -3.60 9.51 28.64
C HIS A 100 -4.81 10.20 28.00
N SER A 101 -4.68 11.44 27.51
CA SER A 101 -5.76 12.18 26.86
C SER A 101 -5.89 11.89 25.36
N PHE A 102 -4.93 11.16 24.77
CA PHE A 102 -4.96 10.80 23.37
C PHE A 102 -5.80 9.53 23.16
N VAL A 103 -6.84 9.64 22.35
CA VAL A 103 -7.66 8.49 21.93
C VAL A 103 -7.33 8.18 20.47
N PRO A 104 -6.66 7.06 20.17
CA PRO A 104 -6.33 6.70 18.79
C PRO A 104 -7.60 6.61 17.91
N PRO A 105 -7.66 7.32 16.78
CA PRO A 105 -8.84 7.29 15.89
C PRO A 105 -8.91 5.99 15.05
N THR A 106 -7.80 5.24 15.03
CA THR A 106 -7.67 3.96 14.35
C THR A 106 -7.40 2.89 15.41
N GLN A 107 -8.08 1.76 15.34
CA GLN A 107 -7.85 0.62 16.25
C GLN A 107 -7.25 -0.55 15.49
N ARG A 108 -6.18 -1.14 16.04
CA ARG A 108 -5.60 -2.38 15.54
C ARG A 108 -6.40 -3.58 16.06
N LEU A 109 -6.67 -4.52 15.17
CA LEU A 109 -7.33 -5.80 15.40
C LEU A 109 -6.42 -6.90 14.88
N ASP A 110 -6.30 -8.00 15.61
CA ASP A 110 -5.70 -9.23 15.09
C ASP A 110 -6.84 -10.13 14.58
N MET A 111 -6.78 -10.51 13.31
CA MET A 111 -7.91 -11.10 12.59
C MET A 111 -7.44 -12.18 11.61
N LYS A 112 -8.22 -13.27 11.45
CA LYS A 112 -7.95 -14.25 10.39
C LYS A 112 -8.31 -13.67 9.02
N PHE A 113 -7.59 -14.04 7.97
CA PHE A 113 -7.86 -13.51 6.63
C PHE A 113 -9.28 -13.86 6.15
N GLU A 114 -9.81 -15.03 6.51
CA GLU A 114 -11.18 -15.42 6.14
C GLU A 114 -12.26 -14.51 6.77
N GLU A 115 -12.03 -14.06 8.01
CA GLU A 115 -12.88 -13.06 8.64
C GLU A 115 -12.78 -11.71 7.93
N PHE A 116 -11.56 -11.26 7.61
CA PHE A 116 -11.34 -10.03 6.84
C PHE A 116 -12.04 -10.08 5.47
N PHE A 117 -11.85 -11.17 4.73
CA PHE A 117 -12.50 -11.45 3.45
C PHE A 117 -14.03 -11.34 3.57
N THR A 118 -14.61 -11.94 4.60
CA THR A 118 -16.06 -11.93 4.82
C THR A 118 -16.57 -10.51 5.11
N ARG A 119 -15.84 -9.74 5.92
CA ARG A 119 -16.22 -8.35 6.25
C ARG A 119 -16.11 -7.41 5.04
N ILE A 120 -15.08 -7.58 4.21
CA ILE A 120 -14.89 -6.75 3.00
C ILE A 120 -15.92 -7.10 1.92
N THR A 121 -16.18 -8.39 1.67
CA THR A 121 -17.14 -8.81 0.65
C THR A 121 -18.58 -8.42 0.97
N ASN A 122 -18.93 -8.35 2.26
CA ASN A 122 -20.26 -7.94 2.73
C ASN A 122 -20.31 -6.48 3.22
N PHE A 123 -19.31 -5.67 2.87
CA PHE A 123 -19.16 -4.31 3.39
C PHE A 123 -20.36 -3.42 3.03
N LYS A 124 -20.94 -2.77 4.05
CA LYS A 124 -21.98 -1.76 3.90
C LYS A 124 -21.41 -0.36 4.17
N PRO A 125 -21.97 0.70 3.57
CA PRO A 125 -21.50 2.08 3.79
C PRO A 125 -21.50 2.53 5.26
N SER A 126 -22.37 1.94 6.10
CA SER A 126 -22.45 2.17 7.55
C SER A 126 -21.39 1.44 8.36
N ASP A 127 -20.70 0.47 7.77
CA ASP A 127 -19.75 -0.37 8.49
C ASP A 127 -18.46 0.38 8.78
N THR A 128 -17.78 -0.07 9.84
CA THR A 128 -16.43 0.41 10.14
C THR A 128 -15.49 -0.03 9.03
N ARG A 129 -14.70 0.92 8.52
CA ARG A 129 -13.74 0.65 7.44
C ARG A 129 -12.59 -0.16 7.98
N LEU A 130 -12.09 -1.10 7.18
CA LEU A 130 -10.97 -1.95 7.51
C LEU A 130 -9.81 -1.72 6.56
N TYR A 131 -8.58 -1.81 7.08
CA TYR A 131 -7.34 -1.74 6.31
C TYR A 131 -6.37 -2.80 6.85
N LEU A 132 -6.16 -3.87 6.08
CA LEU A 132 -5.14 -4.89 6.38
C LEU A 132 -3.74 -4.34 6.08
N GLN A 133 -2.87 -4.33 7.09
CA GLN A 133 -1.46 -3.92 6.96
C GLN A 133 -0.59 -4.93 7.71
N GLN A 134 -0.16 -5.97 7.02
CA GLN A 134 0.65 -7.04 7.60
C GLN A 134 1.93 -7.21 6.79
N MET A 135 3.07 -7.23 7.49
CA MET A 135 4.33 -7.66 6.89
C MET A 135 4.24 -9.16 6.58
N LEU A 136 4.55 -9.54 5.34
CA LEU A 136 4.68 -10.95 4.96
C LEU A 136 5.81 -11.58 5.77
N ASN A 137 5.59 -12.81 6.24
CA ASN A 137 6.55 -13.59 7.01
C ASN A 137 6.41 -15.07 6.63
N ASP A 138 7.25 -15.92 7.22
CA ASP A 138 7.34 -17.35 6.88
C ASP A 138 6.05 -18.17 7.17
N SER A 139 5.04 -17.58 7.81
CA SER A 139 3.74 -18.23 8.00
C SER A 139 2.84 -18.19 6.75
N VAL A 140 3.23 -17.46 5.70
CA VAL A 140 2.47 -17.40 4.45
C VAL A 140 2.50 -18.73 3.71
N GLY A 141 1.43 -19.04 2.96
CA GLY A 141 1.37 -20.30 2.22
C GLY A 141 2.39 -20.41 1.10
N LYS A 142 2.70 -21.66 0.70
CA LYS A 142 3.75 -21.99 -0.29
C LYS A 142 3.62 -21.23 -1.62
N ASN A 143 2.40 -20.94 -2.06
CA ASN A 143 2.18 -20.21 -3.30
C ASN A 143 2.52 -18.71 -3.17
N ILE A 144 2.29 -18.11 -2.00
CA ILE A 144 2.74 -16.74 -1.72
C ILE A 144 4.26 -16.68 -1.67
N VAL A 145 4.91 -17.68 -1.06
CA VAL A 145 6.38 -17.80 -1.09
C VAL A 145 6.90 -17.91 -2.53
N LYS A 146 6.29 -18.77 -3.35
CA LYS A 146 6.67 -18.91 -4.77
C LYS A 146 6.52 -17.59 -5.54
N ASP A 147 5.46 -16.84 -5.28
CA ASP A 147 5.24 -15.54 -5.91
C ASP A 147 6.29 -14.52 -5.46
N PHE A 148 6.57 -14.45 -4.16
CA PHE A 148 7.61 -13.59 -3.58
C PHE A 148 8.99 -13.88 -4.17
N LEU A 149 9.38 -15.15 -4.27
CA LEU A 149 10.65 -15.55 -4.89
C LEU A 149 10.74 -15.17 -6.37
N GLY A 150 9.60 -15.05 -7.06
CA GLY A 150 9.54 -14.62 -8.45
C GLY A 150 9.60 -13.12 -8.67
N PHE A 151 9.70 -12.30 -7.62
CA PHE A 151 9.94 -10.86 -7.76
C PHE A 151 11.31 -10.59 -8.40
N LYS A 152 11.48 -9.42 -9.02
CA LYS A 152 12.76 -9.02 -9.62
C LYS A 152 13.79 -8.59 -8.57
N TRP A 153 14.18 -9.52 -7.69
CA TRP A 153 15.16 -9.30 -6.62
C TRP A 153 16.51 -8.79 -7.13
N ASN A 154 16.96 -9.25 -8.29
CA ASN A 154 18.20 -8.75 -8.90
C ASN A 154 18.15 -7.25 -9.16
N TRP A 155 17.00 -6.71 -9.59
CA TRP A 155 16.87 -5.27 -9.80
C TRP A 155 16.82 -4.52 -8.47
N LEU A 156 16.01 -4.99 -7.52
CA LEU A 156 15.86 -4.37 -6.19
C LEU A 156 17.20 -4.32 -5.42
N THR A 157 17.92 -5.43 -5.37
CA THR A 157 19.22 -5.53 -4.69
C THR A 157 20.30 -4.70 -5.38
N ASN A 158 20.25 -4.55 -6.71
CA ASN A 158 21.16 -3.66 -7.43
C ASN A 158 20.90 -2.19 -7.10
N ILE A 159 19.63 -1.76 -7.04
CA ILE A 159 19.28 -0.40 -6.62
C ILE A 159 19.72 -0.16 -5.18
N GLN A 160 19.38 -1.06 -4.26
CA GLN A 160 19.79 -0.99 -2.85
C GLN A 160 21.31 -0.80 -2.70
N LYS A 161 22.12 -1.60 -3.42
CA LYS A 161 23.59 -1.47 -3.43
C LYS A 161 24.05 -0.11 -3.98
N LYS A 162 23.50 0.32 -5.12
CA LYS A 162 23.86 1.60 -5.75
C LYS A 162 23.54 2.80 -4.87
N MET A 163 22.47 2.72 -4.07
CA MET A 163 22.05 3.78 -3.16
C MET A 163 22.68 3.68 -1.77
N ASN A 164 23.52 2.66 -1.53
CA ASN A 164 24.12 2.38 -0.23
C ASN A 164 23.06 2.27 0.90
N TRP A 165 21.91 1.66 0.58
CA TRP A 165 20.87 1.39 1.57
C TRP A 165 21.26 0.19 2.45
N GLY A 166 20.70 0.12 3.66
CA GLY A 166 20.94 -0.97 4.60
C GLY A 166 20.65 -2.36 3.99
N ASN A 167 21.24 -3.40 4.57
CA ASN A 167 21.06 -4.78 4.09
C ASN A 167 19.58 -5.16 4.05
N THR A 168 19.17 -5.76 2.95
CA THR A 168 17.89 -6.45 2.82
C THR A 168 18.12 -7.90 3.22
N ASP A 169 17.94 -8.20 4.50
CA ASP A 169 17.90 -9.59 4.95
C ASP A 169 16.56 -10.17 4.49
N PHE A 170 16.58 -10.94 3.38
CA PHE A 170 15.47 -11.75 2.89
C PHE A 170 15.91 -13.20 2.73
#